data_AF-A0A812V749-F1
#
_entry.id   AF-A0A812V749-F1
#
_cell.length_a   1.000
_cell.length_b   1.000
_cell.length_c   1.000
_cell.angle_alpha   90.00
_cell.angle_beta   90.00
_cell.angle_gamma   90.00
#
_symmetry.space_group_name_H-M   'P 1'
#
loop_
_entity.id
_entity.type
_entity.pdbx_description
1 polymer ?
#
loop_
_entity_poly.entity_id
_entity_poly.type
_entity_poly.pdbx_seq_one_letter_code
_entity_poly.pdbx_strand_id
1 'polypeptide(L)'
;MFLTGRSSRVSLSPHINPDAHHPDANARATKVCILGTCLPRMCPVQFHWAAAFDFQDGTVLIAELTAVNGRGEAWNENNYRIRDIRSLEGVQDFGEFQRREKYRQLWHRDIPPIMTSPDELHRKCSENHMNGEYYDLFFNNCQKWVATLLRDGYGIGESYLPGRCGKDCQACLLVSVVSVILYLLFVFVYGVFSEKHRPEDPIAFLIYVVSLPAASCLAFCAYHKCRNRTRQ
;
A
#
# COMPACT_ATOMS: atom_id res chain seq x y z
N MET A 1 3.09 40.25 -22.34
CA MET A 1 2.91 39.33 -23.49
C MET A 1 2.47 37.99 -22.93
N PHE A 2 1.16 37.76 -22.83
CA PHE A 2 0.60 36.51 -22.28
C PHE A 2 0.41 35.53 -23.44
N LEU A 3 1.13 34.41 -23.41
CA LEU A 3 0.88 33.30 -24.32
C LEU A 3 -0.13 32.36 -23.66
N THR A 4 -1.40 32.53 -24.01
CA THR A 4 -2.45 31.55 -23.75
C THR A 4 -2.25 30.36 -24.70
N GLY A 5 -1.49 29.36 -24.24
CA GLY A 5 -1.37 28.08 -24.94
C GLY A 5 -2.67 27.30 -24.85
N ARG A 6 -3.37 27.14 -25.97
CA ARG A 6 -4.49 26.20 -26.13
C ARG A 6 -4.02 24.80 -25.74
N SER A 7 -4.60 24.26 -24.66
CA SER A 7 -4.46 22.85 -24.30
C SER A 7 -5.27 22.00 -25.28
N SER A 8 -4.57 21.41 -26.24
CA SER A 8 -5.14 20.40 -27.13
C SER A 8 -5.34 19.12 -26.31
N ARG A 9 -6.60 18.74 -26.05
CA ARG A 9 -6.95 17.41 -25.55
C ARG A 9 -6.54 16.38 -26.60
N VAL A 10 -5.33 15.84 -26.47
CA VAL A 10 -4.95 14.59 -27.14
C VAL A 10 -5.58 13.48 -26.32
N SER A 11 -6.69 12.93 -26.81
CA SER A 11 -7.25 11.68 -26.32
C SER A 11 -6.25 10.58 -26.66
N LEU A 12 -5.39 10.24 -25.71
CA LEU A 12 -4.52 9.08 -25.80
C LEU A 12 -5.40 7.85 -25.57
N SER A 13 -6.05 7.37 -26.63
CA SER A 13 -6.48 5.99 -26.68
C SER A 13 -5.21 5.13 -26.53
N PRO A 14 -5.21 4.12 -25.63
CA PRO A 14 -4.06 3.24 -25.47
C PRO A 14 -3.70 2.64 -26.84
N HIS A 15 -2.42 2.72 -27.21
CA HIS A 15 -1.90 2.08 -28.41
C HIS A 15 -1.93 0.56 -28.17
N ILE A 16 -3.07 -0.05 -28.50
CA ILE A 16 -3.25 -1.51 -28.44
C ILE A 16 -2.49 -2.07 -29.64
N ASN A 17 -1.46 -2.88 -29.39
CA ASN A 17 -0.78 -3.64 -30.44
C ASN A 17 -1.78 -4.69 -30.97
N PRO A 18 -2.21 -4.63 -32.25
CA PRO A 18 -3.23 -5.54 -32.78
C PRO A 18 -2.78 -7.00 -32.85
N ASP A 19 -1.47 -7.25 -32.77
CA ASP A 19 -0.88 -8.60 -32.78
C ASP A 19 -0.63 -9.15 -31.36
N ALA A 20 -0.93 -8.36 -30.31
CA ALA A 20 -0.87 -8.87 -28.96
C ALA A 20 -1.96 -9.93 -28.80
N HIS A 21 -1.55 -11.14 -28.41
CA HIS A 21 -2.42 -12.27 -28.15
C HIS A 21 -3.52 -11.82 -27.19
N HIS A 22 -4.72 -11.54 -27.72
CA HIS A 22 -5.84 -11.15 -26.87
C HIS A 22 -6.17 -12.35 -25.99
N PRO A 23 -6.22 -12.19 -24.66
CA PRO A 23 -6.60 -13.29 -23.79
C PRO A 23 -8.01 -13.75 -24.16
N ASP A 24 -8.28 -15.04 -23.97
CA ASP A 24 -9.63 -15.57 -24.21
C ASP A 24 -10.60 -14.79 -23.30
N ALA A 25 -11.54 -14.07 -23.92
CA ALA A 25 -12.52 -13.25 -23.23
C ALA A 25 -13.39 -14.06 -22.24
N ASN A 26 -13.40 -15.39 -22.36
CA ASN A 26 -14.11 -16.30 -21.48
C ASN A 26 -13.21 -17.02 -20.45
N ALA A 27 -11.89 -16.84 -20.52
CA ALA A 27 -10.99 -17.43 -19.54
C ALA A 27 -11.35 -16.94 -18.14
N ARG A 28 -11.44 -17.86 -17.18
CA ARG A 28 -11.79 -17.51 -15.79
C ARG A 28 -10.54 -17.43 -14.93
N ALA A 29 -10.48 -16.45 -14.04
CA ALA A 29 -9.43 -16.41 -13.05
C ALA A 29 -9.52 -17.64 -12.12
N THR A 30 -8.43 -18.37 -12.01
CA THR A 30 -8.30 -19.53 -11.11
C THR A 30 -7.74 -19.12 -9.75
N LYS A 31 -6.91 -18.08 -9.73
CA LYS A 31 -6.21 -17.62 -8.54
C LYS A 31 -6.04 -16.11 -8.56
N VAL A 32 -6.18 -15.51 -7.39
CA VAL A 32 -5.88 -14.10 -7.15
C VAL A 32 -4.88 -13.99 -6.01
N CYS A 33 -3.87 -13.15 -6.18
CA CYS A 33 -2.94 -12.85 -5.11
C CYS A 33 -2.63 -11.35 -5.03
N ILE A 34 -2.37 -10.87 -3.82
CA ILE A 34 -1.99 -9.48 -3.58
C ILE A 34 -0.47 -9.42 -3.52
N LEU A 35 0.08 -8.49 -4.29
CA LEU A 35 1.50 -8.21 -4.39
C LEU A 35 1.82 -6.92 -3.64
N GLY A 36 2.98 -6.86 -3.01
CA GLY A 36 3.52 -5.66 -2.39
C GLY A 36 5.00 -5.47 -2.74
N THR A 37 5.41 -4.24 -3.04
CA THR A 37 6.85 -3.93 -3.21
C THR A 37 7.50 -3.73 -1.85
N CYS A 38 8.49 -4.56 -1.52
CA CYS A 38 9.35 -4.31 -0.36
C CYS A 38 10.57 -3.51 -0.81
N LEU A 39 10.58 -2.19 -0.65
CA LEU A 39 11.82 -1.42 -0.84
C LEU A 39 12.78 -1.74 0.32
N PRO A 40 13.95 -2.35 0.04
CA PRO A 40 14.78 -2.95 1.10
C PRO A 40 15.57 -1.96 1.95
N ARG A 41 15.48 -0.64 1.73
CA ARG A 41 16.43 0.32 2.36
C ARG A 41 15.91 1.68 2.81
N MET A 42 14.67 2.08 2.53
CA MET A 42 14.18 3.40 2.97
C MET A 42 12.73 3.29 3.38
N CYS A 43 12.48 3.53 4.66
CA CYS A 43 11.18 3.72 5.31
C CYS A 43 10.11 2.62 5.03
N PRO A 44 9.59 1.93 6.06
CA PRO A 44 8.55 0.89 5.92
C PRO A 44 7.17 1.43 5.51
N VAL A 45 7.10 2.53 4.75
CA VAL A 45 5.87 3.31 4.54
C VAL A 45 5.46 3.39 3.07
N GLN A 46 6.35 3.03 2.13
CA GLN A 46 6.03 3.03 0.70
C GLN A 46 5.98 1.60 0.15
N PHE A 47 4.86 0.92 0.43
CA PHE A 47 4.51 -0.35 -0.19
C PHE A 47 3.53 -0.06 -1.32
N HIS A 48 3.97 -0.27 -2.57
CA HIS A 48 3.05 -0.28 -3.70
C HIS A 48 2.33 -1.63 -3.76
N TRP A 49 1.00 -1.62 -3.89
CA TRP A 49 0.18 -2.83 -3.95
C TRP A 49 -0.37 -3.05 -5.36
N ALA A 50 -0.45 -4.31 -5.75
CA ALA A 50 -1.11 -4.77 -6.95
C ALA A 50 -1.90 -6.05 -6.68
N ALA A 51 -2.89 -6.35 -7.52
CA ALA A 51 -3.58 -7.64 -7.55
C ALA A 51 -3.19 -8.37 -8.84
N ALA A 52 -2.70 -9.59 -8.70
CA ALA A 52 -2.42 -10.48 -9.82
C ALA A 52 -3.54 -11.50 -9.96
N PHE A 53 -4.08 -11.60 -11.17
CA PHE A 53 -5.13 -12.54 -11.58
C PHE A 53 -4.55 -13.55 -12.54
N ASP A 54 -4.54 -14.81 -12.13
CA ASP A 54 -4.06 -15.95 -12.91
C ASP A 54 -5.27 -16.64 -13.56
N PHE A 55 -5.31 -16.72 -14.88
CA PHE A 55 -6.43 -17.22 -15.68
C PHE A 55 -6.19 -18.66 -16.18
N GLN A 56 -7.26 -19.37 -16.51
CA GLN A 56 -7.20 -20.78 -16.96
C GLN A 56 -6.36 -21.02 -18.21
N ASP A 57 -6.24 -20.02 -19.09
CA ASP A 57 -5.39 -20.02 -20.29
C ASP A 57 -3.91 -19.71 -19.97
N GLY A 58 -3.57 -19.60 -18.69
CA GLY A 58 -2.26 -19.22 -18.16
C GLY A 58 -1.93 -17.74 -18.34
N THR A 59 -2.88 -16.90 -18.79
CA THR A 59 -2.71 -15.45 -18.81
C THR A 59 -2.62 -14.95 -17.38
N VAL A 60 -1.70 -14.01 -17.12
CA VAL A 60 -1.59 -13.38 -15.81
C VAL A 60 -1.70 -11.87 -15.98
N LEU A 61 -2.78 -11.30 -15.44
CA LEU A 61 -3.03 -9.86 -15.46
C LEU A 61 -2.74 -9.23 -14.12
N ILE A 62 -2.00 -8.14 -14.14
CA ILE A 62 -1.64 -7.35 -12.95
C ILE A 62 -2.46 -6.06 -12.95
N ALA A 63 -3.44 -5.97 -12.07
CA ALA A 63 -4.20 -4.76 -11.83
C ALA A 63 -3.56 -3.97 -10.68
N GLU A 64 -3.17 -2.73 -10.96
CA GLU A 64 -2.54 -1.88 -9.95
C GLU A 64 -2.92 -0.41 -10.13
N LEU A 65 -2.89 0.31 -9.01
CA LEU A 65 -2.98 1.76 -9.04
C LEU A 65 -1.69 2.33 -9.62
N THR A 66 -1.79 3.34 -10.48
CA THR A 66 -0.67 4.08 -11.01
C THR A 66 -0.86 5.57 -10.69
N ALA A 67 0.24 6.21 -10.29
CA ALA A 67 0.32 7.64 -10.08
C ALA A 67 1.09 8.31 -11.23
N VAL A 68 1.09 7.74 -12.44
CA VAL A 68 1.71 8.33 -13.63
C VAL A 68 0.77 8.26 -14.83
N ASN A 69 0.69 9.31 -15.67
CA ASN A 69 -0.05 9.21 -16.96
C ASN A 69 0.74 8.38 -17.97
N GLY A 70 0.12 8.12 -19.12
CA GLY A 70 0.80 7.65 -20.33
C GLY A 70 1.91 8.57 -20.86
N ARG A 71 2.12 9.78 -20.30
CA ARG A 71 3.29 10.64 -20.59
C ARG A 71 4.43 10.50 -19.56
N GLY A 72 4.22 9.68 -18.51
CA GLY A 72 5.18 9.49 -17.42
C GLY A 72 5.17 10.60 -16.36
N GLU A 73 4.27 11.57 -16.45
CA GLU A 73 4.13 12.64 -15.45
C GLU A 73 3.35 12.12 -14.24
N ALA A 74 3.79 12.50 -13.04
CA ALA A 74 3.13 12.11 -11.80
C ALA A 74 1.71 12.68 -11.69
N TRP A 75 0.79 11.88 -11.18
CA TRP A 75 -0.60 12.27 -10.93
C TRP A 75 -0.77 12.64 -9.47
N ASN A 76 -1.59 13.66 -9.25
CA ASN A 76 -2.20 13.93 -7.95
C ASN A 76 -3.49 13.12 -7.77
N GLU A 77 -3.88 12.29 -8.74
CA GLU A 77 -5.12 11.52 -8.76
C GLU A 77 -4.82 10.04 -8.93
N ASN A 78 -5.68 9.21 -8.37
CA ASN A 78 -5.68 7.77 -8.55
C ASN A 78 -6.06 7.42 -9.99
N ASN A 79 -5.20 6.67 -10.66
CA ASN A 79 -5.58 5.96 -11.87
C ASN A 79 -5.13 4.51 -11.76
N TYR A 80 -5.56 3.65 -12.67
CA TYR A 80 -5.15 2.26 -12.67
C TYR A 80 -4.51 1.89 -14.01
N ARG A 81 -3.77 0.79 -13.98
CA ARG A 81 -3.31 0.11 -15.17
C ARG A 81 -3.43 -1.39 -14.99
N ILE A 82 -3.71 -2.08 -16.08
CA ILE A 82 -3.67 -3.53 -16.15
C ILE A 82 -2.51 -3.89 -17.07
N ARG A 83 -1.62 -4.77 -16.59
CA ARG A 83 -0.48 -5.28 -17.36
C ARG A 83 -0.66 -6.77 -17.58
N ASP A 84 -0.51 -7.23 -18.82
CA ASP A 84 -0.29 -8.64 -19.10
C ASP A 84 1.20 -8.93 -18.99
N ILE A 85 1.57 -9.92 -18.18
CA ILE A 85 2.96 -10.32 -17.99
C ILE A 85 3.60 -10.78 -19.31
N ARG A 86 2.84 -11.45 -20.18
CA ARG A 86 3.34 -11.96 -21.47
C ARG A 86 3.69 -10.83 -22.45
N SER A 87 3.11 -9.65 -22.25
CA SER A 87 3.41 -8.45 -23.04
C SER A 87 4.72 -7.75 -22.62
N LEU A 88 5.31 -8.14 -21.49
CA LEU A 88 6.51 -7.50 -20.96
C LEU A 88 7.76 -8.15 -21.57
N GLU A 89 8.50 -7.38 -22.36
CA GLU A 89 9.73 -7.85 -23.00
C GLU A 89 10.73 -8.37 -21.96
N GLY A 90 11.19 -9.61 -22.14
CA GLY A 90 12.13 -10.27 -21.22
C GLY A 90 11.52 -10.71 -19.91
N VAL A 91 10.20 -10.97 -19.85
CA VAL A 91 9.55 -11.62 -18.71
C VAL A 91 8.91 -12.92 -19.18
N GLN A 92 9.44 -14.05 -18.73
CA GLN A 92 9.01 -15.39 -19.15
C GLN A 92 7.89 -15.94 -18.27
N ASP A 93 7.91 -15.59 -16.99
CA ASP A 93 6.96 -16.10 -16.00
C ASP A 93 6.64 -15.10 -14.89
N PHE A 94 5.64 -15.44 -14.06
CA PHE A 94 5.21 -14.61 -12.94
C PHE A 94 6.29 -14.41 -11.86
N GLY A 95 7.15 -15.40 -11.64
CA GLY A 95 8.26 -15.29 -10.68
C GLY A 95 9.34 -14.32 -11.17
N GLU A 96 9.62 -14.27 -12.47
CA GLU A 96 10.51 -13.29 -13.09
C GLU A 96 9.92 -11.89 -12.99
N PHE A 97 8.62 -11.72 -13.27
CA PHE A 97 7.91 -10.47 -13.04
C PHE A 97 8.10 -9.98 -11.59
N GLN A 98 7.86 -10.86 -10.62
CA GLN A 98 8.02 -10.54 -9.19
C GLN A 98 9.45 -10.09 -8.86
N ARG A 99 10.47 -10.80 -9.35
CA ARG A 99 11.88 -10.43 -9.13
C ARG A 99 12.23 -9.09 -9.77
N ARG A 100 11.87 -8.88 -11.02
CA ARG A 100 12.17 -7.68 -11.80
C ARG A 100 11.53 -6.43 -11.20
N GLU A 101 10.23 -6.52 -10.89
CA GLU A 101 9.45 -5.41 -10.33
C GLU A 101 9.57 -5.30 -8.80
N LYS A 102 10.35 -6.20 -8.18
CA LYS A 102 10.56 -6.28 -6.73
C LYS A 102 9.27 -6.48 -5.93
N TYR A 103 8.29 -7.12 -6.56
CA TYR A 103 7.07 -7.56 -5.89
C TYR A 103 7.35 -8.79 -5.05
N ARG A 104 6.65 -8.87 -3.92
CA ARG A 104 6.50 -10.08 -3.12
C ARG A 104 5.02 -10.34 -2.96
N GLN A 105 4.62 -11.60 -3.01
CA GLN A 105 3.29 -11.97 -2.58
C GLN A 105 3.14 -11.62 -1.10
N LEU A 106 2.13 -10.82 -0.77
CA LEU A 106 1.79 -10.54 0.61
C LEU A 106 1.20 -11.82 1.19
N TRP A 107 1.87 -12.37 2.20
CA TRP A 107 1.38 -13.55 2.89
C TRP A 107 0.07 -13.20 3.56
N HIS A 108 -1.01 -13.81 3.08
CA HIS A 108 -2.33 -13.71 3.65
C HIS A 108 -3.11 -14.98 3.30
N ARG A 109 -4.23 -15.22 4.01
CA ARG A 109 -5.15 -16.32 3.71
C ARG A 109 -5.44 -16.41 2.22
N ASP A 110 -5.53 -17.63 1.71
CA ASP A 110 -5.90 -17.88 0.31
C ASP A 110 -7.21 -17.14 -0.02
N ILE A 111 -7.11 -16.20 -0.96
CA ILE A 111 -8.27 -15.49 -1.48
C ILE A 111 -9.11 -16.54 -2.23
N PRO A 112 -10.42 -16.66 -1.92
CA PRO A 112 -11.26 -17.62 -2.61
C PRO A 112 -11.22 -17.37 -4.13
N PRO A 113 -11.33 -18.41 -4.97
CA PRO A 113 -11.35 -18.25 -6.42
C PRO A 113 -12.41 -17.22 -6.85
N ILE A 114 -12.01 -16.28 -7.70
CA ILE A 114 -12.88 -15.24 -8.24
C ILE A 114 -13.28 -15.65 -9.66
N MET A 115 -14.58 -15.78 -9.89
CA MET A 115 -15.10 -16.08 -11.23
C MET A 115 -15.17 -14.79 -12.07
N THR A 116 -14.02 -14.32 -12.56
CA THR A 116 -13.91 -13.13 -13.42
C THR A 116 -13.24 -13.47 -14.74
N SER A 117 -13.64 -12.78 -15.81
CA SER A 117 -12.90 -12.76 -17.09
C SER A 117 -11.95 -11.57 -17.18
N PRO A 118 -11.04 -11.53 -18.18
CA PRO A 118 -10.21 -10.35 -18.45
C PRO A 118 -11.05 -9.09 -18.69
N ASP A 119 -12.08 -9.16 -19.52
CA ASP A 119 -12.95 -8.01 -19.83
C ASP A 119 -13.70 -7.53 -18.59
N GLU A 120 -14.18 -8.45 -17.75
CA GLU A 120 -14.80 -8.11 -16.49
C GLU A 120 -13.79 -7.45 -15.53
N LEU A 121 -12.55 -7.94 -15.47
CA LEU A 121 -11.49 -7.30 -14.67
C LEU A 121 -11.22 -5.88 -15.14
N HIS A 122 -11.12 -5.65 -16.45
CA HIS A 122 -10.97 -4.30 -17.02
C HIS A 122 -12.13 -3.40 -16.63
N ARG A 123 -13.37 -3.90 -16.78
CA ARG A 123 -14.58 -3.17 -16.40
C ARG A 123 -14.59 -2.83 -14.91
N LYS A 124 -14.34 -3.79 -14.02
CA LYS A 124 -14.30 -3.59 -12.56
C LYS A 124 -13.21 -2.61 -12.13
N CYS A 125 -12.04 -2.66 -12.77
CA CYS A 125 -11.00 -1.68 -12.50
C CYS A 125 -11.41 -0.28 -12.95
N SER A 126 -12.11 -0.15 -14.09
CA SER A 126 -12.63 1.14 -14.59
C SER A 126 -13.75 1.73 -13.71
N GLU A 127 -14.62 0.86 -13.18
CA GLU A 127 -15.76 1.21 -12.30
C GLU A 127 -15.33 1.48 -10.85
N ASN A 128 -14.05 1.30 -10.50
CA ASN A 128 -13.57 1.54 -9.15
C ASN A 128 -13.73 3.03 -8.80
N HIS A 129 -14.61 3.34 -7.83
CA HIS A 129 -14.96 4.71 -7.44
C HIS A 129 -13.78 5.53 -6.91
N MET A 130 -12.64 4.90 -6.61
CA MET A 130 -11.43 5.62 -6.23
C MET A 130 -10.67 6.22 -7.42
N ASN A 131 -11.01 5.88 -8.66
CA ASN A 131 -10.37 6.46 -9.86
C ASN A 131 -10.75 7.94 -10.00
N GLY A 132 -9.76 8.80 -10.28
CA GLY A 132 -9.92 10.25 -10.36
C GLY A 132 -9.89 10.97 -9.00
N GLU A 133 -9.95 10.23 -7.88
CA GLU A 133 -9.83 10.81 -6.54
C GLU A 133 -8.37 11.19 -6.22
N TYR A 134 -8.17 12.22 -5.40
CA TYR A 134 -6.83 12.72 -5.06
C TYR A 134 -5.98 11.64 -4.35
N TYR A 135 -4.81 11.30 -4.90
CA TYR A 135 -3.91 10.32 -4.30
C TYR A 135 -3.34 10.83 -2.97
N ASP A 136 -3.54 10.07 -1.92
CA ASP A 136 -3.00 10.36 -0.60
C ASP A 136 -2.33 9.12 -0.01
N LEU A 137 -1.09 9.29 0.45
CA LEU A 137 -0.25 8.20 0.93
C LEU A 137 -0.89 7.43 2.10
N PHE A 138 -1.76 8.05 2.90
CA PHE A 138 -2.34 7.46 4.09
C PHE A 138 -3.79 6.99 3.89
N PHE A 139 -4.59 7.75 3.16
CA PHE A 139 -6.05 7.60 3.11
C PHE A 139 -6.56 7.17 1.74
N ASN A 140 -5.83 7.43 0.67
CA ASN A 140 -6.27 7.21 -0.71
C ASN A 140 -5.12 6.72 -1.60
N ASN A 141 -4.60 5.54 -1.26
CA ASN A 141 -3.41 4.95 -1.88
C ASN A 141 -3.72 3.62 -2.59
N CYS A 142 -2.68 3.02 -3.16
CA CYS A 142 -2.72 1.72 -3.85
C CYS A 142 -3.27 0.58 -2.99
N GLN A 143 -2.99 0.56 -1.68
CA GLN A 143 -3.49 -0.49 -0.77
C GLN A 143 -5.01 -0.43 -0.67
N LYS A 144 -5.54 0.79 -0.45
CA LYS A 144 -6.99 1.01 -0.39
C LYS A 144 -7.64 0.76 -1.74
N TRP A 145 -6.98 1.11 -2.85
CA TRP A 145 -7.51 0.87 -4.20
C TRP A 145 -7.66 -0.62 -4.50
N VAL A 146 -6.62 -1.42 -4.24
CA VAL A 146 -6.66 -2.89 -4.42
C VAL A 146 -7.69 -3.53 -3.48
N ALA A 147 -7.73 -3.11 -2.22
CA ALA A 147 -8.72 -3.60 -1.26
C ALA A 147 -10.16 -3.29 -1.71
N THR A 148 -10.39 -2.10 -2.27
CA THR A 148 -11.69 -1.66 -2.80
C THR A 148 -12.07 -2.48 -4.04
N LEU A 149 -11.13 -2.72 -4.96
CA LEU A 149 -11.36 -3.59 -6.12
C LEU A 149 -11.79 -4.99 -5.69
N LEU A 150 -11.09 -5.62 -4.74
CA LEU A 150 -11.39 -6.98 -4.31
C LEU A 150 -12.68 -7.05 -3.47
N ARG A 151 -12.88 -6.12 -2.54
CA ARG A 151 -14.05 -6.11 -1.66
C ARG A 151 -15.32 -5.68 -2.37
N ASP A 152 -15.29 -4.52 -3.02
CA ASP A 152 -16.50 -3.91 -3.61
C ASP A 152 -16.72 -4.43 -5.03
N GLY A 153 -15.63 -4.74 -5.76
CA GLY A 153 -15.72 -5.31 -7.11
C GLY A 153 -16.10 -6.79 -7.12
N TYR A 154 -15.55 -7.59 -6.21
CA TYR A 154 -15.66 -9.05 -6.20
C TYR A 154 -16.24 -9.68 -4.93
N GLY A 155 -16.62 -8.87 -3.93
CA GLY A 155 -17.22 -9.38 -2.70
C GLY A 155 -16.25 -10.11 -1.77
N ILE A 156 -14.93 -9.92 -1.92
CA ILE A 156 -13.92 -10.53 -1.04
C ILE A 156 -14.03 -9.93 0.36
N GLY A 157 -14.30 -10.77 1.36
CA GLY A 157 -14.42 -10.34 2.75
C GLY A 157 -13.12 -9.74 3.31
N GLU A 158 -13.22 -8.76 4.22
CA GLU A 158 -12.06 -8.06 4.81
C GLU A 158 -11.09 -9.02 5.52
N SER A 159 -11.58 -10.16 6.01
CA SER A 159 -10.76 -11.23 6.61
C SER A 159 -9.83 -11.97 5.64
N TYR A 160 -9.95 -11.74 4.33
CA TYR A 160 -9.07 -12.28 3.29
C TYR A 160 -8.08 -11.24 2.74
N LEU A 161 -8.20 -9.97 3.16
CA LEU A 161 -7.34 -8.88 2.72
C LEU A 161 -6.27 -8.59 3.77
N PRO A 162 -5.02 -8.30 3.38
CA PRO A 162 -3.99 -7.91 4.32
C PRO A 162 -4.40 -6.66 5.09
N GLY A 163 -4.05 -6.62 6.37
CA GLY A 163 -4.26 -5.43 7.20
C GLY A 163 -3.65 -4.18 6.54
N ARG A 164 -4.38 -3.06 6.59
CA ARG A 164 -3.87 -1.79 6.06
C ARG A 164 -2.65 -1.39 6.86
N CYS A 165 -1.52 -1.19 6.18
CA CYS A 165 -0.28 -0.75 6.82
C CYS A 165 -0.49 0.56 7.63
N GLY A 166 -1.40 1.43 7.16
CA GLY A 166 -1.77 2.66 7.85
C GLY A 166 -2.54 2.48 9.17
N LYS A 167 -3.37 1.44 9.36
CA LYS A 167 -4.13 1.26 10.61
C LYS A 167 -3.19 0.95 11.78
N ASP A 168 -2.23 0.04 11.55
CA ASP A 168 -1.25 -0.32 12.57
C ASP A 168 -0.19 0.77 12.75
N CYS A 169 0.16 1.49 11.68
CA CYS A 169 1.11 2.61 11.75
C CYS A 169 0.52 3.83 12.47
N GLN A 170 -0.79 4.12 12.32
CA GLN A 170 -1.47 5.17 13.09
C GLN A 170 -1.48 4.86 14.58
N ALA A 171 -1.69 3.61 14.98
CA ALA A 171 -1.59 3.22 16.39
C ALA A 171 -0.17 3.47 16.93
N CYS A 172 0.86 3.11 16.17
CA CYS A 172 2.25 3.41 16.53
C CYS A 172 2.53 4.91 16.61
N LEU A 173 2.08 5.70 15.63
CA LEU A 173 2.26 7.15 15.61
C LEU A 173 1.53 7.81 16.80
N LEU A 174 0.29 7.39 17.08
CA LEU A 174 -0.48 7.88 18.21
C LEU A 174 0.23 7.57 19.52
N VAL A 175 0.75 6.35 19.69
CA VAL A 175 1.54 5.98 20.87
C VAL A 175 2.78 6.88 20.98
N SER A 176 3.50 7.13 19.87
CA SER A 176 4.67 8.03 19.87
C SER A 176 4.30 9.47 20.21
N VAL A 177 3.25 10.03 19.61
CA VAL A 177 2.80 11.41 19.87
C VAL A 177 2.32 11.56 21.31
N VAL A 178 1.51 10.62 21.81
CA VAL A 178 1.05 10.61 23.21
C VAL A 178 2.25 10.51 24.15
N SER A 179 3.25 9.67 23.84
CA SER A 179 4.47 9.56 24.63
C SER A 179 5.25 10.87 24.70
N VAL A 180 5.38 11.58 23.57
CA VAL A 180 6.04 12.89 23.53
C VAL A 180 5.24 13.94 24.31
N ILE A 181 3.91 13.96 24.18
CA ILE A 181 3.06 14.90 24.94
C ILE A 181 3.18 14.64 26.45
N LEU A 182 3.09 13.39 26.87
CA LEU A 182 3.24 13.02 28.29
C LEU A 182 4.62 13.39 28.82
N TYR A 183 5.68 13.23 28.01
CA TYR A 183 7.02 13.68 28.35
C TYR A 183 7.09 15.20 28.55
N LEU A 184 6.53 15.99 27.62
CA LEU A 184 6.54 17.45 27.73
C LEU A 184 5.74 17.94 28.94
N LEU A 185 4.58 17.31 29.23
CA LEU A 185 3.79 17.60 30.42
C LEU A 185 4.56 17.26 31.70
N PHE A 186 5.26 16.14 31.73
CA PHE A 186 6.10 15.76 32.86
C PHE A 186 7.23 16.78 33.10
N VAL A 187 7.97 17.16 32.05
CA VAL A 187 9.04 18.18 32.15
C VAL A 187 8.48 19.52 32.62
N PHE A 188 7.32 19.93 32.13
CA PHE A 188 6.68 21.17 32.54
C PHE A 188 6.26 21.13 34.01
N VAL A 189 5.54 20.10 34.44
CA VAL A 189 5.11 19.92 35.83
C VAL A 189 6.34 19.86 36.74
N TYR A 190 7.31 19.02 36.42
CA TYR A 190 8.51 18.88 37.24
C TYR A 190 9.33 20.18 37.29
N GLY A 191 9.50 20.88 36.15
CA GLY A 191 10.20 22.17 36.10
C GLY A 191 9.53 23.24 36.96
N VAL A 192 8.20 23.32 36.93
CA VAL A 192 7.43 24.27 37.76
C VAL A 192 7.52 23.94 39.25
N PHE A 193 7.51 22.65 39.62
CA PHE A 193 7.57 22.24 41.03
C PHE A 193 9.01 22.14 41.59
N SER A 194 10.02 21.98 40.73
CA SER A 194 11.42 21.79 41.12
C SER A 194 12.11 23.08 41.57
N GLU A 195 11.55 24.27 41.34
CA GLU A 195 12.09 25.51 41.92
C GLU A 195 12.13 25.48 43.47
N LYS A 196 11.40 24.55 44.11
CA LYS A 196 11.44 24.34 45.57
C LYS A 196 12.25 23.13 46.06
N HIS A 197 12.77 22.27 45.18
CA HIS A 197 13.53 21.07 45.58
C HIS A 197 14.90 21.02 44.92
N ARG A 198 15.95 20.91 45.75
CA ARG A 198 17.35 20.89 45.31
C ARG A 198 17.63 19.70 44.37
N PRO A 199 18.50 19.87 43.36
CA PRO A 199 18.74 18.89 42.27
C PRO A 199 19.50 17.61 42.68
N GLU A 200 19.53 17.25 43.96
CA GLU A 200 20.34 16.13 44.46
C GLU A 200 19.54 14.83 44.68
N ASP A 201 18.33 14.70 44.12
CA ASP A 201 17.56 13.46 44.26
C ASP A 201 17.80 12.49 43.08
N PRO A 202 18.70 11.49 43.23
CA PRO A 202 19.06 10.55 42.17
C PRO A 202 17.90 9.64 41.75
N ILE A 203 16.84 9.53 42.57
CA ILE A 203 15.69 8.66 42.28
C ILE A 203 14.88 9.22 41.12
N ALA A 204 14.73 10.55 41.02
CA ALA A 204 14.03 11.19 39.91
C ALA A 204 14.75 10.97 38.58
N PHE A 205 16.08 11.02 38.58
CA PHE A 205 16.91 10.75 37.39
C PHE A 205 16.89 9.26 36.99
N LEU A 206 16.85 8.35 37.96
CA LEU A 206 16.80 6.91 37.68
C LEU A 206 15.44 6.49 37.09
N ILE A 207 14.32 7.01 37.61
CA ILE A 207 12.99 6.81 37.02
C ILE A 207 12.96 7.34 35.58
N TYR A 208 13.60 8.48 35.33
CA TYR A 208 13.71 9.13 34.03
C TYR A 208 14.51 8.32 32.99
N VAL A 209 15.68 7.79 33.36
CA VAL A 209 16.54 7.01 32.46
C VAL A 209 15.99 5.61 32.17
N VAL A 210 15.23 5.02 33.10
CA VAL A 210 14.71 3.64 32.93
C VAL A 210 13.36 3.62 32.21
N SER A 211 12.53 4.64 32.34
CA SER A 211 11.18 4.66 31.73
C SER A 211 11.16 4.98 30.23
N LEU A 212 12.09 5.81 29.74
CA LEU A 212 12.22 6.17 28.31
C LEU A 212 12.59 4.97 27.41
N PRO A 213 13.59 4.14 27.75
CA PRO A 213 13.91 2.93 27.00
C PRO A 213 12.80 1.89 27.11
N ALA A 214 12.13 1.76 28.26
CA ALA A 214 11.04 0.81 28.44
C ALA A 214 9.82 1.15 27.56
N ALA A 215 9.43 2.42 27.46
CA ALA A 215 8.37 2.87 26.56
C ALA A 215 8.75 2.66 25.09
N SER A 216 10.00 2.96 24.74
CA SER A 216 10.54 2.75 23.39
C SER A 216 10.59 1.26 23.03
N CYS A 217 10.97 0.40 23.98
CA CYS A 217 11.05 -1.05 23.83
C CYS A 217 9.65 -1.68 23.75
N LEU A 218 8.68 -1.18 24.50
CA LEU A 218 7.28 -1.61 24.39
C LEU A 218 6.67 -1.22 23.04
N ALA A 219 6.94 -0.02 22.53
CA ALA A 219 6.55 0.37 21.17
C ALA A 219 7.22 -0.51 20.11
N PHE A 220 8.51 -0.82 20.28
CA PHE A 220 9.26 -1.72 19.40
C PHE A 220 8.78 -3.17 19.46
N CYS A 221 8.46 -3.69 20.64
CA CYS A 221 7.90 -5.02 20.85
C CYS A 221 6.47 -5.12 20.31
N ALA A 222 5.64 -4.08 20.47
CA ALA A 222 4.32 -4.01 19.87
C ALA A 222 4.41 -4.03 18.34
N TYR A 223 5.34 -3.26 17.76
CA TYR A 223 5.64 -3.28 16.33
C TYR A 223 6.08 -4.68 15.85
N HIS A 224 6.98 -5.34 16.57
CA HIS A 224 7.45 -6.69 16.22
C HIS A 224 6.37 -7.77 16.40
N LYS A 225 5.52 -7.65 17.42
CA LYS A 225 4.41 -8.59 17.66
C LYS A 225 3.31 -8.44 16.61
N CYS A 226 3.03 -7.22 16.17
CA CYS A 226 2.16 -6.92 15.03
C CYS A 226 2.75 -7.52 13.73
N ARG A 227 4.05 -7.31 13.49
CA ARG A 227 4.79 -7.89 12.35
C ARG A 227 4.83 -9.43 12.33
N ASN A 228 4.83 -10.09 13.49
CA ASN A 228 4.86 -11.56 13.55
C ASN A 228 3.46 -12.18 13.48
N ARG A 229 2.40 -11.48 13.87
CA ARG A 229 1.01 -11.94 13.69
C ARG A 229 0.56 -11.96 12.23
N THR A 230 1.17 -11.15 11.37
CA THR A 230 0.96 -11.20 9.92
C THR A 230 1.76 -12.31 9.23
N ARG A 231 2.55 -13.10 9.97
CA ARG A 231 3.34 -14.24 9.46
C ARG A 231 2.76 -15.62 9.81
N GLN A 232 1.72 -15.69 10.65
CA GLN A 232 1.00 -16.92 11.04
C GLN A 232 -0.38 -16.93 10.41
#